data_AF-A0A6C1P929-F1
#
_entry.id   AF-A0A6C1P929-F1
#
_cell.length_a   1.000
_cell.length_b   1.000
_cell.length_c   1.000
_cell.angle_alpha   90.00
_cell.angle_beta   90.00
_cell.angle_gamma   90.00
#
_symmetry.space_group_name_H-M   'P 1'
#
loop_
_entity.id
_entity.type
_entity.pdbx_description
1 polymer ?
#
loop_
_entity_poly.entity_id
_entity_poly.type
_entity_poly.pdbx_seq_one_letter_code
_entity_poly.pdbx_strand_id
1 'polypeptide(L)'
;MVPIAIGLTLILIAAGVIGILIFGFMNVVSGKLALDKMLTVAVPFVLAIIAYFVFGDATQAAIFTMLLMIGIVFLGIFLTGARSSFIKI
;
A
#
# COMPACT_ATOMS: atom_id res chain seq x y z
N MET A 1 17.14 -27.39 -7.77
CA MET A 1 16.77 -26.38 -8.81
C MET A 1 15.94 -25.22 -8.25
N VAL A 2 15.16 -25.42 -7.19
CA VAL A 2 14.32 -24.39 -6.53
C VAL A 2 15.08 -23.20 -5.87
N PRO A 3 16.28 -23.35 -5.27
CA PRO A 3 16.90 -22.26 -4.48
C PRO A 3 17.32 -21.03 -5.31
N ILE A 4 17.84 -21.24 -6.52
CA ILE A 4 18.31 -20.16 -7.40
C ILE A 4 17.12 -19.33 -7.91
N ALA A 5 16.00 -19.98 -8.23
CA ALA A 5 14.78 -19.31 -8.66
C ALA A 5 14.22 -18.41 -7.56
N ILE A 6 14.12 -18.91 -6.32
CA ILE A 6 13.64 -18.13 -5.18
C ILE A 6 14.57 -16.93 -4.90
N GLY A 7 15.89 -17.15 -4.90
CA GLY A 7 16.88 -16.09 -4.68
C GLY A 7 16.80 -14.97 -5.72
N LEU A 8 16.71 -15.32 -7.01
CA LEU A 8 16.54 -14.34 -8.09
C LEU A 8 15.21 -13.59 -7.99
N THR A 9 14.13 -14.29 -7.64
CA THR A 9 12.81 -13.66 -7.52
C THR A 9 12.80 -12.62 -6.41
N LEU A 10 13.42 -12.92 -5.26
CA LEU A 10 13.53 -11.97 -4.15
C LEU A 10 14.35 -10.73 -4.53
N ILE A 11 15.45 -10.89 -5.27
CA ILE A 11 16.28 -9.77 -5.75
C ILE A 11 15.48 -8.88 -6.69
N LEU A 12 14.72 -9.48 -7.62
CA LEU A 12 13.89 -8.73 -8.57
C LEU A 12 12.74 -7.99 -7.86
N ILE A 13 12.11 -8.61 -6.86
CA ILE A 13 11.09 -7.94 -6.04
C ILE A 13 11.69 -6.75 -5.31
N ALA A 14 12.84 -6.93 -4.64
CA ALA A 14 13.52 -5.85 -3.93
C ALA A 14 13.91 -4.70 -4.88
N ALA A 15 14.46 -5.00 -6.05
CA ALA A 15 14.81 -4.00 -7.06
C ALA A 15 13.58 -3.25 -7.58
N GLY A 16 12.46 -3.95 -7.83
CA GLY A 16 11.21 -3.34 -8.25
C GLY A 16 10.64 -2.37 -7.21
N VAL A 17 10.65 -2.77 -5.93
CA VAL A 17 10.22 -1.93 -4.82
C VAL A 17 11.10 -0.67 -4.71
N ILE A 18 12.42 -0.82 -4.79
CA ILE A 18 13.35 0.33 -4.76
C ILE A 18 13.09 1.28 -5.93
N GLY A 19 12.88 0.74 -7.14
CA GLY A 19 12.55 1.54 -8.32
C GLY A 19 11.28 2.37 -8.11
N ILE A 20 10.21 1.74 -7.62
CA ILE A 20 8.95 2.42 -7.33
C ILE A 20 9.14 3.57 -6.32
N LEU A 21 9.94 3.35 -5.26
CA LEU A 21 10.21 4.38 -4.26
C LEU A 21 10.98 5.57 -4.85
N ILE A 22 12.03 5.33 -5.63
CA ILE A 22 12.86 6.37 -6.23
C ILE A 22 12.05 7.19 -7.25
N PHE A 23 11.39 6.52 -8.19
CA PHE A 23 10.59 7.21 -9.21
C PHE A 23 9.35 7.88 -8.62
N GLY A 24 8.73 7.28 -7.60
CA GLY A 24 7.63 7.87 -6.85
C GLY A 24 8.04 9.17 -6.14
N PHE A 25 9.16 9.16 -5.43
CA PHE A 25 9.71 10.34 -4.76
C PHE A 25 10.12 11.43 -5.75
N MET A 26 10.81 11.05 -6.83
CA MET A 26 11.23 11.99 -7.87
C MET A 26 10.05 12.69 -8.54
N ASN A 27 8.92 11.99 -8.74
CA ASN A 27 7.69 12.58 -9.28
C ASN A 27 7.05 13.62 -8.34
N VAL A 28 7.19 13.44 -7.03
CA VAL A 28 6.72 14.43 -6.04
C VAL A 28 7.64 15.64 -5.98
N VAL A 29 8.96 15.45 -5.94
CA VAL A 29 9.92 16.57 -5.97
C VAL A 29 9.81 17.36 -7.28
N SER A 30 9.51 16.70 -8.39
CA SER A 30 9.26 17.35 -9.69
C SER A 30 7.91 18.06 -9.77
N GLY A 31 7.09 18.05 -8.71
CA GLY A 31 5.76 18.68 -8.68
C GLY A 31 4.71 18.02 -9.58
N LYS A 32 5.03 16.89 -10.24
CA LYS A 32 4.12 16.17 -11.14
C LYS A 32 3.01 15.44 -10.37
N LEU A 33 3.26 15.14 -9.10
CA LEU A 33 2.34 14.44 -8.22
C LEU A 33 2.18 15.23 -6.93
N ALA A 34 0.93 15.55 -6.57
CA ALA A 34 0.62 16.17 -5.28
C ALA A 34 1.03 15.23 -4.13
N LEU A 35 1.62 15.81 -3.08
CA LEU A 35 2.16 15.07 -1.92
C LEU A 35 1.07 14.21 -1.25
N ASP A 36 -0.14 14.75 -1.15
CA ASP A 36 -1.33 14.12 -0.58
C ASP A 36 -1.71 12.83 -1.33
N LYS A 37 -1.55 12.83 -2.66
CA LYS A 37 -1.79 11.64 -3.49
C LYS A 37 -0.69 10.59 -3.30
N MET A 38 0.56 11.01 -3.13
CA MET A 38 1.67 10.10 -2.82
C MET A 38 1.46 9.39 -1.49
N LEU A 39 1.08 10.15 -0.46
CA LEU A 39 0.84 9.63 0.89
C LEU A 39 -0.26 8.57 0.88
N THR A 40 -1.30 8.77 0.07
CA THR A 40 -2.40 7.80 -0.08
C THR A 40 -1.92 6.47 -0.67
N VAL A 41 -1.00 6.50 -1.64
CA VAL A 41 -0.41 5.29 -2.24
C VAL A 41 0.54 4.58 -1.26
N ALA A 42 1.17 5.33 -0.35
CA ALA A 42 2.09 4.77 0.64
C ALA A 42 1.38 4.03 1.80
N VAL A 43 0.12 4.35 2.09
CA VAL A 43 -0.65 3.76 3.21
C VAL A 43 -0.58 2.23 3.29
N PRO A 44 -0.86 1.44 2.23
CA PRO A 44 -0.79 -0.02 2.30
C PRO A 44 0.62 -0.54 2.62
N PHE A 45 1.67 0.12 2.13
CA PHE A 45 3.05 -0.27 2.43
C PHE A 45 3.41 0.01 3.88
N VAL A 46 3.04 1.18 4.40
CA VAL A 46 3.27 1.54 5.81
C VAL A 46 2.56 0.56 6.74
N LEU A 47 1.31 0.20 6.44
CA LEU A 47 0.55 -0.76 7.23
C LEU A 47 1.13 -2.17 7.16
N ALA A 48 1.60 -2.62 5.98
CA ALA A 48 2.28 -3.90 5.85
C ALA A 48 3.55 -3.98 6.70
N ILE A 49 4.35 -2.90 6.70
CA ILE A 49 5.57 -2.80 7.51
C ILE A 49 5.21 -2.87 9.00
N ILE A 50 4.25 -2.06 9.45
CA ILE A 50 3.80 -2.06 10.85
C ILE A 50 3.27 -3.44 11.25
N ALA A 51 2.42 -4.05 10.43
CA ALA A 51 1.89 -5.38 10.69
C ALA A 51 3.00 -6.43 10.78
N TYR A 52 4.04 -6.34 9.95
CA TYR A 52 5.20 -7.23 10.03
C TYR A 52 5.95 -7.08 11.35
N PHE A 53 6.16 -5.85 11.83
CA PHE A 53 6.77 -5.61 13.13
C PHE A 53 5.92 -6.11 14.31
N VAL A 54 4.59 -6.12 14.17
CA VAL A 54 3.66 -6.58 15.22
C VAL A 54 3.57 -8.10 15.26
N PHE A 55 3.39 -8.76 14.12
CA PHE A 55 3.14 -10.21 14.06
C PHE A 55 4.43 -11.04 13.93
N GLY A 56 5.52 -10.46 13.44
CA GLY A 56 6.78 -11.17 13.19
C GLY A 56 6.72 -12.19 12.04
N ASP A 57 5.55 -12.35 11.41
CA ASP A 57 5.32 -13.26 10.30
C ASP A 57 4.81 -12.50 9.07
N ALA A 58 5.48 -12.70 7.93
CA ALA A 58 5.17 -12.00 6.69
C ALA A 58 3.80 -12.39 6.12
N THR A 59 3.38 -13.65 6.32
CA THR A 59 2.09 -14.13 5.81
C THR A 59 0.94 -13.52 6.61
N GLN A 60 1.01 -13.55 7.95
CA GLN A 60 0.02 -12.93 8.82
C GLN A 60 -0.05 -11.41 8.61
N ALA A 61 1.09 -10.73 8.47
CA ALA A 61 1.13 -9.30 8.21
C ALA A 61 0.46 -8.93 6.87
N ALA A 62 0.71 -9.71 5.82
CA ALA A 62 0.08 -9.49 4.51
C ALA A 62 -1.43 -9.69 4.56
N ILE A 63 -1.90 -10.76 5.21
CA ILE A 63 -3.33 -11.05 5.37
C ILE A 63 -4.00 -9.94 6.20
N PHE A 64 -3.39 -9.54 7.31
CA PHE A 64 -3.93 -8.48 8.17
C PHE A 64 -4.04 -7.15 7.42
N THR A 65 -3.00 -6.76 6.69
CA THR A 65 -3.00 -5.53 5.88
C THR A 65 -4.09 -5.57 4.81
N MET A 66 -4.28 -6.72 4.15
CA MET A 66 -5.35 -6.92 3.18
C MET A 66 -6.73 -6.72 3.80
N LEU A 67 -6.98 -7.35 4.95
CA LEU A 67 -8.26 -7.22 5.68
C LEU A 67 -8.53 -5.78 6.12
N LEU A 68 -7.50 -5.09 6.61
CA LEU A 68 -7.62 -3.70 7.06
C LEU A 68 -7.95 -2.77 5.87
N MET A 69 -7.27 -2.96 4.74
CA MET A 69 -7.54 -2.20 3.51
C MET A 69 -8.95 -2.41 2.99
N ILE A 70 -9.44 -3.65 3.00
CA ILE A 70 -10.82 -3.96 2.65
C ILE A 70 -11.77 -3.20 3.59
N GLY A 71 -11.51 -3.24 4.90
CA GLY A 71 -12.30 -2.48 5.89
C GLY A 71 -12.33 -0.98 5.61
N ILE A 72 -11.18 -0.37 5.29
CA ILE A 72 -11.08 1.05 4.92
C ILE A 72 -11.92 1.36 3.68
N VAL A 73 -11.86 0.51 2.66
CA VAL A 73 -12.66 0.69 1.43
C VAL A 73 -14.15 0.62 1.74
N PHE A 74 -14.59 -0.35 2.54
CA PHE A 74 -15.99 -0.46 2.98
C PHE A 74 -16.46 0.78 3.74
N LEU A 75 -15.66 1.27 4.69
CA LEU A 75 -15.95 2.50 5.42
C LEU A 75 -16.01 3.71 4.48
N GLY A 76 -15.07 3.81 3.54
CA GLY A 76 -15.05 4.87 2.53
C GLY A 76 -16.30 4.88 1.67
N ILE A 77 -16.76 3.72 1.21
CA ILE A 77 -18.00 3.57 0.43
C ILE A 77 -19.21 3.97 1.29
N PHE A 78 -19.30 3.48 2.53
CA PHE A 78 -20.41 3.79 3.43
C PHE A 78 -20.52 5.30 3.69
N LEU A 79 -19.41 5.94 4.03
CA LEU A 79 -19.35 7.39 4.29
C LEU A 79 -19.65 8.21 3.03
N THR A 80 -19.14 7.80 1.87
CA THR A 80 -19.39 8.50 0.59
C THR A 80 -20.84 8.34 0.15
N GLY A 81 -21.42 7.14 0.30
CA GLY A 81 -22.82 6.86 0.01
C GLY A 81 -23.78 7.62 0.93
N ALA A 82 -23.47 7.69 2.23
CA ALA A 82 -24.21 8.52 3.18
C ALA A 82 -24.15 10.00 2.78
N ARG A 83 -22.95 10.55 2.52
CA ARG A 83 -22.79 11.96 2.11
C ARG A 83 -23.55 12.30 0.82
N SER A 84 -23.53 11.41 -0.18
CA SER A 84 -24.26 11.60 -1.44
C SER A 84 -25.78 11.62 -1.24
N SER A 85 -26.28 10.95 -0.20
CA SER A 85 -27.71 10.86 0.10
C SER A 85 -28.22 12.08 0.87
N PHE A 86 -27.40 12.66 1.76
CA PHE A 86 -27.78 13.83 2.57
C PHE A 86 -27.61 15.20 1.87
N ILE A 87 -26.82 15.30 0.80
CA ILE A 87 -26.62 16.56 0.05
C ILE A 87 -27.68 16.78 -1.06
N LYS A 88 -28.46 15.74 -1.40
CA LYS A 88 -29.50 15.80 -2.45
C LYS A 88 -30.94 15.96 -1.92
N ILE A 89 -31.12 16.17 -0.61
CA ILE A 89 -32.40 16.49 0.04
C ILE A 89 -32.31 17.93 0.53
#